data_AF-A0A7M3YYW9-F1
#
_entry.id   AF-A0A7M3YYW9-F1
#
_cell.length_a   1.000
_cell.length_b   1.000
_cell.length_c   1.000
_cell.angle_alpha   90.00
_cell.angle_beta   90.00
_cell.angle_gamma   90.00
#
_symmetry.space_group_name_H-M   'P 1'
#
loop_
_entity.id
_entity.type
_entity.pdbx_description
1 polymer ?
#
loop_
_entity_poly.entity_id
_entity_poly.type
_entity_poly.pdbx_seq_one_letter_code
_entity_poly.pdbx_strand_id
1 'polypeptide(L)'
;MATIELPEKAIFDQRVQTISNRINGITKSNTMAGLLNSNFKKWLSNSAMSPVALTEELDTNNDLRISGDEFASLLGKMTGERPPEWVVEIVFSFVEANPKDGIPIDDWMAFLAASGLDIPDELFKEKIVISGSIAILEENIVAGETFSVTVSFNHDVVAYEFAVMDQNSGQSLDDMLTPNADMDRPDFDEFTLEIDEPGSYLA
;
A
#
# COMPACT_ATOMS: atom_id res chain seq x y z
N MET A 1 -17.49 -12.60 -4.77
CA MET A 1 -17.12 -11.18 -4.75
C MET A 1 -15.60 -11.13 -4.72
N ALA A 2 -14.99 -10.28 -5.55
CA ALA A 2 -13.55 -10.08 -5.51
C ALA A 2 -13.19 -9.40 -4.18
N THR A 3 -12.14 -9.87 -3.51
CA THR A 3 -11.70 -9.27 -2.24
C THR A 3 -11.10 -7.90 -2.53
N ILE A 4 -11.67 -6.84 -1.92
CA ILE A 4 -11.11 -5.50 -2.00
C ILE A 4 -9.83 -5.47 -1.16
N GLU A 5 -8.70 -5.21 -1.80
CA GLU A 5 -7.40 -5.08 -1.15
C GLU A 5 -6.79 -3.73 -1.53
N LEU A 6 -6.66 -2.83 -0.55
CA LEU A 6 -6.13 -1.48 -0.73
C LEU A 6 -4.63 -1.45 -0.53
N PRO A 7 -3.91 -0.48 -1.15
CA PRO A 7 -2.48 -0.28 -0.89
C PRO A 7 -2.24 0.07 0.59
N GLU A 8 -0.96 0.13 0.98
CA GLU A 8 -0.59 0.57 2.34
C GLU A 8 -1.28 1.90 2.70
N LYS A 9 -1.72 2.02 3.95
CA LYS A 9 -2.49 3.18 4.43
C LYS A 9 -1.82 4.52 4.12
N ALA A 10 -0.49 4.61 4.22
CA ALA A 10 0.25 5.82 3.89
C ALA A 10 0.16 6.21 2.40
N ILE A 11 0.19 5.23 1.49
CA ILE A 11 0.03 5.46 0.04
C ILE A 11 -1.42 5.85 -0.25
N PHE A 12 -2.37 5.15 0.37
CA PHE A 12 -3.79 5.45 0.27
C PHE A 12 -4.09 6.89 0.73
N ASP A 13 -3.59 7.32 1.89
CA ASP A 13 -3.83 8.65 2.45
C ASP A 13 -3.28 9.77 1.53
N GLN A 14 -2.14 9.54 0.86
CA GLN A 14 -1.62 10.45 -0.17
C GLN A 14 -2.57 10.55 -1.36
N ARG A 15 -3.16 9.42 -1.79
CA ARG A 15 -4.16 9.39 -2.86
C ARG A 15 -5.43 10.15 -2.46
N VAL A 16 -5.92 9.95 -1.23
CA VAL A 16 -7.06 10.69 -0.65
C VAL A 16 -6.80 12.20 -0.68
N GLN A 17 -5.61 12.64 -0.26
CA GLN A 17 -5.24 14.06 -0.29
C GLN A 17 -5.21 14.62 -1.72
N THR A 18 -4.67 13.86 -2.66
CA THR A 18 -4.62 14.24 -4.09
C THR A 18 -6.02 14.43 -4.66
N ILE A 19 -6.92 13.48 -4.43
CA ILE A 19 -8.32 13.54 -4.87
C ILE A 19 -9.05 14.70 -4.18
N SER A 20 -8.89 14.88 -2.86
CA SER A 20 -9.46 16.00 -2.11
C SER A 20 -9.03 17.36 -2.69
N ASN A 21 -7.75 17.53 -2.99
CA ASN A 21 -7.23 18.75 -3.61
C ASN A 21 -7.84 18.99 -5.00
N ARG A 22 -8.00 17.93 -5.80
CA ARG A 22 -8.62 18.04 -7.12
C ARG A 22 -10.11 18.36 -7.04
N ILE A 23 -10.86 17.72 -6.15
CA ILE A 23 -12.26 18.08 -5.86
C ILE A 23 -12.34 19.56 -5.49
N ASN A 24 -11.49 20.04 -4.58
CA ASN A 24 -11.47 21.45 -4.17
C ASN A 24 -11.12 22.38 -5.34
N GLY A 25 -10.20 22.00 -6.22
CA GLY A 25 -9.84 22.77 -7.42
C GLY A 25 -11.00 22.90 -8.40
N ILE A 26 -11.65 21.78 -8.73
CA ILE A 26 -12.75 21.74 -9.70
C ILE A 26 -13.99 22.43 -9.14
N THR A 27 -14.33 22.20 -7.87
CA THR A 27 -15.53 22.78 -7.25
C THR A 27 -15.42 24.30 -7.04
N LYS A 28 -14.21 24.85 -6.91
CA LYS A 28 -13.99 26.30 -6.85
C LYS A 28 -14.17 26.98 -8.22
N SER A 29 -13.81 26.31 -9.30
CA SER A 29 -13.91 26.85 -10.67
C SER A 29 -15.24 26.52 -11.35
N ASN A 30 -15.98 25.53 -10.85
CA ASN A 30 -17.26 25.08 -11.40
C ASN A 30 -18.33 24.94 -10.30
N THR A 31 -19.26 25.90 -10.27
CA THR A 31 -20.38 25.94 -9.30
C THR A 31 -21.22 24.67 -9.33
N MET A 32 -21.47 24.10 -10.51
CA MET A 32 -22.27 22.87 -10.64
C MET A 32 -21.53 21.67 -10.05
N ALA A 33 -20.23 21.55 -10.29
CA ALA A 33 -19.41 20.53 -9.65
C ALA A 33 -19.42 20.68 -8.11
N GLY A 34 -19.38 21.92 -7.61
CA GLY A 34 -19.52 22.22 -6.18
C GLY A 34 -20.84 21.73 -5.58
N LEU A 35 -21.96 22.02 -6.26
CA LEU A 35 -23.28 21.55 -5.84
C LEU A 35 -23.39 20.03 -5.88
N LEU A 36 -22.90 19.39 -6.94
CA LEU A 36 -22.89 17.93 -7.09
C LEU A 36 -22.10 17.27 -5.96
N ASN A 37 -20.88 17.73 -5.70
CA ASN A 37 -20.04 17.22 -4.61
C ASN A 37 -20.71 17.42 -3.25
N SER A 38 -21.31 18.59 -2.98
CA SER A 38 -22.01 18.84 -1.72
C SER A 38 -23.22 17.91 -1.54
N ASN A 39 -24.01 17.70 -2.60
CA ASN A 39 -25.18 16.83 -2.56
C ASN A 39 -24.77 15.36 -2.39
N PHE A 40 -23.71 14.93 -3.07
CA PHE A 40 -23.16 13.58 -2.93
C PHE A 40 -22.67 13.32 -1.49
N LYS A 41 -21.91 14.24 -0.89
CA LYS A 41 -21.47 14.13 0.52
C LYS A 41 -22.63 14.08 1.51
N LYS A 42 -23.66 14.90 1.29
CA LYS A 42 -24.90 14.86 2.10
C LYS A 42 -25.63 13.53 1.96
N TRP A 43 -25.70 13.00 0.74
CA TRP A 43 -26.31 11.70 0.51
C TRP A 43 -25.52 10.58 1.21
N LEU A 44 -24.20 10.55 1.03
CA LEU A 44 -23.30 9.60 1.68
C LEU A 44 -23.46 9.58 3.21
N SER A 45 -23.50 10.77 3.82
CA SER A 45 -23.71 10.88 5.28
C SER A 45 -25.12 10.43 5.74
N ASN A 46 -26.12 10.54 4.87
CA ASN A 46 -27.50 10.13 5.18
C ASN A 46 -27.79 8.65 4.87
N SER A 47 -27.02 8.00 3.98
CA SER A 47 -27.27 6.61 3.56
C SER A 47 -26.96 5.59 4.66
N ALA A 48 -26.11 5.97 5.64
CA ALA A 48 -25.58 5.08 6.67
C ALA A 48 -24.93 3.80 6.12
N MET A 49 -24.57 3.79 4.83
CA MET A 49 -23.90 2.68 4.16
C MET A 49 -22.41 2.73 4.45
N SER A 50 -21.80 1.56 4.70
CA SER A 50 -20.34 1.46 4.75
C SER A 50 -19.75 1.62 3.34
N PRO A 51 -18.48 2.05 3.22
CA PRO A 51 -17.79 2.11 1.92
C PRO A 51 -17.84 0.78 1.16
N VAL A 52 -17.69 -0.33 1.89
CA VAL A 52 -17.71 -1.69 1.34
C VAL A 52 -19.09 -2.01 0.78
N ALA A 53 -20.15 -1.83 1.56
CA ALA A 53 -21.52 -2.12 1.12
C ALA A 53 -21.93 -1.26 -0.09
N LEU A 54 -21.52 0.01 -0.10
CA LEU A 54 -21.75 0.89 -1.23
C LEU A 54 -21.03 0.41 -2.49
N THR A 55 -19.80 -0.06 -2.33
CA THR A 55 -18.98 -0.57 -3.42
C THR A 55 -19.52 -1.89 -3.97
N GLU A 56 -19.95 -2.80 -3.11
CA GLU A 56 -20.61 -4.06 -3.51
C GLU A 56 -21.93 -3.82 -4.25
N GLU A 57 -22.69 -2.77 -3.87
CA GLU A 57 -23.92 -2.41 -4.60
C GLU A 57 -23.63 -1.81 -5.99
N LEU A 58 -22.48 -1.15 -6.15
CA LEU A 58 -22.05 -0.51 -7.38
C LEU A 58 -21.36 -1.46 -8.36
N ASP A 59 -20.37 -2.23 -7.89
CA ASP A 59 -19.54 -3.15 -8.67
C ASP A 59 -20.30 -4.45 -8.96
N THR A 60 -21.35 -4.33 -9.77
CA THR A 60 -22.29 -5.43 -10.03
C THR A 60 -21.67 -6.56 -10.84
N ASN A 61 -20.68 -6.24 -11.68
CA ASN A 61 -19.96 -7.20 -12.49
C ASN A 61 -18.70 -7.78 -11.78
N ASN A 62 -18.35 -7.25 -10.59
CA ASN A 62 -17.21 -7.67 -9.76
C ASN A 62 -15.86 -7.55 -10.48
N ASP A 63 -15.68 -6.53 -11.33
CA ASP A 63 -14.44 -6.29 -12.06
C ASP A 63 -13.46 -5.35 -11.34
N LEU A 64 -13.80 -4.94 -10.10
CA LEU A 64 -13.04 -4.00 -9.27
C LEU A 64 -12.90 -2.62 -9.93
N ARG A 65 -13.85 -2.24 -10.79
CA ARG A 65 -13.92 -0.92 -11.41
C ARG A 65 -15.35 -0.42 -11.40
N ILE A 66 -15.54 0.82 -10.94
CA ILE A 66 -16.86 1.43 -10.98
C ILE A 66 -17.04 2.12 -12.33
N SER A 67 -17.84 1.52 -13.20
CA SER A 67 -18.16 2.10 -14.51
C SER A 67 -19.09 3.33 -14.40
N GLY A 68 -19.12 4.16 -15.45
CA GLY A 68 -20.04 5.30 -15.50
C GLY A 68 -21.51 4.89 -15.44
N ASP A 69 -21.86 3.73 -16.00
CA ASP A 69 -23.21 3.19 -15.98
C ASP A 69 -23.62 2.70 -14.58
N GLU A 70 -22.72 2.05 -13.86
CA GLU A 70 -22.94 1.62 -12.46
C GLU A 70 -23.13 2.83 -11.55
N PHE A 71 -22.24 3.82 -11.66
CA PHE A 71 -22.35 5.06 -10.91
C PHE A 71 -23.65 5.83 -11.23
N ALA A 72 -24.02 5.93 -12.51
CA ALA A 72 -25.26 6.59 -12.93
C ALA A 72 -26.50 5.84 -12.42
N SER A 73 -26.46 4.51 -12.41
CA SER A 73 -27.56 3.68 -11.91
C SER A 73 -27.77 3.88 -10.41
N LEU A 74 -26.68 3.96 -9.64
CA LEU A 74 -26.73 4.28 -8.22
C LEU A 74 -27.31 5.68 -7.96
N LEU A 75 -26.78 6.71 -8.63
CA LEU A 75 -27.33 8.05 -8.50
C LEU A 75 -28.81 8.09 -8.90
N GLY A 76 -29.19 7.38 -9.96
CA GLY A 76 -30.59 7.28 -10.41
C GLY A 76 -31.52 6.65 -9.36
N LYS A 77 -31.07 5.62 -8.65
CA LYS A 77 -31.81 5.05 -7.50
C LYS A 77 -32.01 6.08 -6.39
N MET A 78 -31.07 7.00 -6.21
CA MET A 78 -31.05 7.97 -5.11
C MET A 78 -31.82 9.25 -5.40
N THR A 79 -31.71 9.76 -6.62
CA THR A 79 -32.37 11.00 -7.06
C THR A 79 -33.73 10.74 -7.70
N GLY A 80 -34.08 9.47 -7.95
CA GLY A 80 -35.30 9.06 -8.65
C GLY A 80 -35.22 9.21 -10.17
N GLU A 81 -34.16 9.83 -10.68
CA GLU A 81 -33.91 10.06 -12.11
C GLU A 81 -32.44 9.81 -12.43
N ARG A 82 -32.18 9.09 -13.52
CA ARG A 82 -30.81 8.84 -13.98
C ARG A 82 -30.11 10.17 -14.30
N PRO A 83 -28.92 10.43 -13.76
CA PRO A 83 -28.21 11.68 -14.03
C PRO A 83 -27.81 11.78 -15.51
N PRO A 84 -27.74 13.01 -16.07
CA PRO A 84 -27.15 13.25 -17.38
C PRO A 84 -25.68 12.79 -17.45
N GLU A 85 -25.20 12.44 -18.65
CA GLU A 85 -23.83 11.95 -18.87
C GLU A 85 -22.76 12.93 -18.37
N TRP A 86 -22.93 14.23 -18.60
CA TRP A 86 -21.99 15.26 -18.12
C TRP A 86 -21.84 15.30 -16.59
N VAL A 87 -22.86 14.87 -15.83
CA VAL A 87 -22.77 14.78 -14.35
C VAL A 87 -21.84 13.65 -13.95
N VAL A 88 -21.94 12.51 -14.63
CA VAL A 88 -21.05 11.36 -14.44
C VAL A 88 -19.62 11.77 -14.79
N GLU A 89 -19.41 12.44 -15.92
CA GLU A 89 -18.10 12.95 -16.34
C GLU A 89 -17.47 13.87 -15.30
N ILE A 90 -18.23 14.78 -14.68
CA ILE A 90 -17.70 15.66 -13.64
C ILE A 90 -17.23 14.86 -12.42
N VAL A 91 -18.01 13.87 -11.96
CA VAL A 91 -17.58 13.06 -10.80
C VAL A 91 -16.35 12.24 -11.14
N PHE A 92 -16.29 11.65 -12.33
CA PHE A 92 -15.14 10.88 -12.80
C PHE A 92 -13.89 11.77 -12.95
N SER A 93 -14.06 13.04 -13.32
CA SER A 93 -12.95 14.00 -13.34
C SER A 93 -12.33 14.26 -11.95
N PHE A 94 -13.07 14.05 -10.86
CA PHE A 94 -12.52 14.12 -9.50
C PHE A 94 -11.51 13.02 -9.20
N VAL A 95 -11.56 11.90 -9.93
CA VAL A 95 -10.64 10.76 -9.79
C VAL A 95 -9.71 10.58 -11.00
N GLU A 96 -9.75 11.49 -11.99
CA GLU A 96 -8.98 11.35 -13.26
C GLU A 96 -9.36 10.10 -14.06
N ALA A 97 -10.57 9.59 -13.83
CA ALA A 97 -11.09 8.44 -14.56
C ALA A 97 -11.91 8.89 -15.77
N ASN A 98 -12.08 7.95 -16.70
CA ASN A 98 -12.99 8.06 -17.82
C ASN A 98 -14.21 7.17 -17.55
N PRO A 99 -15.46 7.66 -17.70
CA PRO A 99 -16.66 6.85 -17.52
C PRO A 99 -16.67 5.52 -18.27
N LYS A 100 -15.98 5.45 -19.42
CA LYS A 100 -15.85 4.23 -20.22
C LYS A 100 -14.85 3.21 -19.66
N ASP A 101 -13.80 3.69 -19.01
CA ASP A 101 -12.70 2.86 -18.49
C ASP A 101 -12.90 2.49 -17.00
N GLY A 102 -13.87 3.16 -16.35
CA GLY A 102 -14.22 2.97 -14.96
C GLY A 102 -13.24 3.61 -13.98
N ILE A 103 -13.68 3.76 -12.73
CA ILE A 103 -12.84 4.19 -11.61
C ILE A 103 -12.22 2.93 -11.00
N PRO A 104 -10.89 2.77 -10.96
CA PRO A 104 -10.24 1.72 -10.20
C PRO A 104 -10.71 1.67 -8.73
N ILE A 105 -10.81 0.48 -8.14
CA ILE A 105 -11.39 0.32 -6.79
C ILE A 105 -10.68 1.12 -5.70
N ASP A 106 -9.36 1.26 -5.80
CA ASP A 106 -8.50 2.04 -4.91
C ASP A 106 -8.79 3.54 -5.02
N ASP A 107 -8.94 4.05 -6.25
CA ASP A 107 -9.36 5.43 -6.51
C ASP A 107 -10.78 5.72 -6.06
N TRP A 108 -11.68 4.75 -6.21
CA TRP A 108 -13.05 4.84 -5.73
C TRP A 108 -13.10 4.92 -4.21
N MET A 109 -12.39 4.04 -3.50
CA MET A 109 -12.31 4.06 -2.03
C MET A 109 -11.65 5.35 -1.54
N ALA A 110 -10.61 5.83 -2.22
CA ALA A 110 -9.97 7.09 -1.88
C ALA A 110 -10.90 8.30 -2.11
N PHE A 111 -11.77 8.24 -3.12
CA PHE A 111 -12.82 9.25 -3.34
C PHE A 111 -13.89 9.25 -2.25
N LEU A 112 -14.32 8.08 -1.79
CA LEU A 112 -15.23 7.94 -0.64
C LEU A 112 -14.60 8.52 0.64
N ALA A 113 -13.33 8.21 0.90
CA ALA A 113 -12.58 8.78 2.02
C ALA A 113 -12.46 10.31 1.93
N ALA A 114 -12.11 10.85 0.76
CA ALA A 114 -12.07 12.30 0.52
C ALA A 114 -13.47 12.97 0.64
N SER A 115 -14.52 12.17 0.50
CA SER A 115 -15.91 12.59 0.69
C SER A 115 -16.38 12.53 2.15
N GLY A 116 -15.59 11.90 3.04
CA GLY A 116 -15.81 11.88 4.48
C GLY A 116 -16.27 10.53 5.03
N LEU A 117 -16.09 9.43 4.30
CA LEU A 117 -16.32 8.09 4.84
C LEU A 117 -15.04 7.52 5.44
N ASP A 118 -15.17 6.86 6.59
CA ASP A 118 -14.07 6.10 7.18
C ASP A 118 -13.93 4.74 6.49
N ILE A 119 -12.74 4.47 5.95
CA ILE A 119 -12.40 3.21 5.30
C ILE A 119 -11.93 2.20 6.36
N PRO A 120 -12.50 0.98 6.42
CA PRO A 120 -12.09 -0.03 7.38
C PRO A 120 -10.60 -0.39 7.26
N ASP A 121 -9.90 -0.44 8.40
CA ASP A 121 -8.45 -0.68 8.42
C ASP A 121 -8.07 -2.08 7.90
N GLU A 122 -8.97 -3.05 8.02
CA GLU A 122 -8.80 -4.43 7.53
C GLU A 122 -8.65 -4.55 6.01
N LEU A 123 -8.97 -3.48 5.25
CA LEU A 123 -8.83 -3.48 3.80
C LEU A 123 -7.42 -3.11 3.34
N PHE A 124 -6.59 -2.52 4.20
CA PHE A 124 -5.26 -2.06 3.81
C PHE A 124 -4.23 -3.18 3.88
N LYS A 125 -3.31 -3.18 2.93
CA LYS A 125 -2.07 -3.95 3.05
C LYS A 125 -1.32 -3.53 4.30
N GLU A 126 -1.13 -4.49 5.20
CA GLU A 126 -0.27 -4.29 6.35
C GLU A 126 1.20 -4.35 5.91
N LYS A 127 1.95 -3.31 6.26
CA LYS A 127 3.40 -3.34 6.09
C LYS A 127 3.99 -4.31 7.12
N ILE A 128 4.50 -5.44 6.65
CA ILE A 128 5.27 -6.36 7.48
C ILE A 128 6.61 -5.68 7.80
N VAL A 129 6.84 -5.34 9.06
CA VAL A 129 8.14 -4.85 9.51
C VAL A 129 9.05 -6.06 9.70
N ILE A 130 10.01 -6.22 8.80
CA ILE A 130 11.05 -7.23 8.91
C ILE A 130 12.16 -6.68 9.82
N SER A 131 12.39 -7.35 10.94
CA SER A 131 13.50 -7.10 11.86
C SER A 131 14.39 -8.34 11.89
N GLY A 132 15.70 -8.14 11.77
CA GLY A 132 16.70 -9.19 11.88
C GLY A 132 17.56 -9.04 13.13
N SER A 133 18.17 -10.13 13.57
CA SER A 133 19.26 -10.13 14.54
C SER A 133 20.42 -10.97 14.03
N ILE A 134 21.62 -10.48 14.28
CA ILE A 134 22.88 -11.18 14.03
C ILE A 134 23.43 -11.62 15.39
N ALA A 135 23.82 -12.89 15.49
CA ALA A 135 24.48 -13.44 16.66
C ALA A 135 25.81 -14.08 16.25
N ILE A 136 26.87 -13.67 16.93
CA ILE A 136 28.22 -14.24 16.85
C ILE A 136 28.55 -14.70 18.27
N LEU A 137 28.84 -15.98 18.45
CA LEU A 137 29.02 -16.57 19.78
C LEU A 137 30.38 -16.22 20.39
N GLU A 138 31.40 -16.00 19.56
CA GLU A 138 32.74 -15.65 20.00
C GLU A 138 32.96 -14.12 20.09
N GLU A 139 33.40 -13.62 21.25
CA GLU A 139 33.85 -12.22 21.41
C GLU A 139 35.27 -12.00 20.87
N ASN A 140 36.09 -13.05 20.82
CA ASN A 140 37.45 -13.01 20.32
C ASN A 140 37.65 -14.23 19.40
N ILE A 141 37.99 -13.96 18.15
CA ILE A 141 38.21 -14.96 17.12
C ILE A 141 39.72 -14.97 16.81
N VAL A 142 40.29 -16.16 16.64
CA VAL A 142 41.68 -16.30 16.22
C VAL A 142 41.74 -16.15 14.70
N ALA A 143 42.67 -15.34 14.20
CA ALA A 143 42.84 -15.15 12.76
C ALA A 143 43.17 -16.50 12.07
N GLY A 144 42.46 -16.80 10.98
CA GLY A 144 42.52 -18.07 10.25
C GLY A 144 41.72 -19.22 10.90
N GLU A 145 40.92 -18.96 11.94
CA GLU A 145 39.92 -19.91 12.44
C GLU A 145 38.53 -19.54 11.95
N THR A 146 37.70 -20.57 11.72
CA THR A 146 36.30 -20.39 11.35
C THR A 146 35.43 -20.20 12.59
N PHE A 147 34.42 -19.35 12.50
CA PHE A 147 33.43 -19.10 13.54
C PHE A 147 32.01 -19.09 12.95
N SER A 148 31.00 -19.35 13.79
CA SER A 148 29.60 -19.41 13.35
C SER A 148 28.91 -18.06 13.47
N VAL A 149 28.17 -17.68 12.43
CA VAL A 149 27.29 -16.52 12.39
C VAL A 149 25.87 -17.01 12.21
N THR A 150 24.99 -16.53 13.07
CA THR A 150 23.56 -16.80 12.95
C THR A 150 22.82 -15.51 12.61
N VAL A 151 21.99 -15.57 11.57
CA VAL A 151 21.09 -14.49 11.17
C VAL A 151 19.66 -14.98 11.29
N SER A 152 18.80 -14.22 11.96
CA SER A 152 17.39 -14.58 12.12
C SER A 152 16.47 -13.39 11.93
N PHE A 153 15.31 -13.62 11.33
CA PHE A 153 14.29 -12.62 11.06
C PHE A 153 12.98 -12.96 11.78
N ASN A 154 12.13 -11.95 12.03
CA ASN A 154 10.79 -12.16 12.58
C ASN A 154 9.75 -12.64 11.54
N HIS A 155 10.11 -12.63 10.25
CA HIS A 155 9.29 -13.08 9.12
C HIS A 155 10.17 -13.66 8.02
N ASP A 156 9.58 -14.46 7.13
CA ASP A 156 10.23 -14.97 5.93
C ASP A 156 10.77 -13.83 5.06
N VAL A 157 12.04 -13.93 4.66
CA VAL A 157 12.69 -13.01 3.72
C VAL A 157 12.90 -13.68 2.36
N VAL A 158 13.07 -12.87 1.32
CA VAL A 158 13.40 -13.36 -0.04
C VAL A 158 14.91 -13.46 -0.26
N ALA A 159 15.67 -12.63 0.44
CA ALA A 159 17.12 -12.62 0.51
C ALA A 159 17.56 -11.71 1.66
N TYR A 160 18.80 -11.84 2.11
CA TYR A 160 19.46 -10.84 2.96
C TYR A 160 20.88 -10.58 2.46
N GLU A 161 21.42 -9.42 2.84
CA GLU A 161 22.80 -9.04 2.60
C GLU A 161 23.52 -8.98 3.95
N PHE A 162 24.70 -9.58 4.04
CA PHE A 162 25.55 -9.58 5.23
C PHE A 162 26.95 -9.14 4.84
N ALA A 163 27.48 -8.16 5.56
CA ALA A 163 28.78 -7.59 5.27
C ALA A 163 29.63 -7.49 6.53
N VAL A 164 30.92 -7.73 6.39
CA VAL A 164 31.91 -7.52 7.45
C VAL A 164 32.86 -6.41 7.04
N MET A 165 33.04 -5.41 7.90
CA MET A 165 33.87 -4.25 7.64
C MET A 165 34.96 -4.09 8.72
N ASP A 166 36.16 -3.68 8.31
CA ASP A 166 37.20 -3.27 9.25
C ASP A 166 36.84 -1.92 9.88
N GLN A 167 36.85 -1.85 11.21
CA GLN A 167 36.45 -0.67 11.98
C GLN A 167 37.33 0.55 11.74
N ASN A 168 38.62 0.35 11.44
CA ASN A 168 39.60 1.44 11.37
C ASN A 168 39.69 2.04 9.97
N SER A 169 39.61 1.20 8.95
CA SER A 169 39.72 1.58 7.53
C SER A 169 38.37 1.78 6.85
N GLY A 170 37.29 1.20 7.40
CA GLY A 170 35.96 1.19 6.78
C GLY A 170 35.92 0.35 5.50
N GLN A 171 36.94 -0.47 5.25
CA GLN A 171 37.01 -1.35 4.09
C GLN A 171 36.12 -2.57 4.34
N SER A 172 35.23 -2.88 3.39
CA SER A 172 34.49 -4.15 3.40
C SER A 172 35.44 -5.31 3.12
N LEU A 173 35.45 -6.30 4.01
CA LEU A 173 36.19 -7.54 3.82
C LEU A 173 35.35 -8.60 3.13
N ASP A 174 34.08 -8.66 3.48
CA ASP A 174 33.15 -9.62 2.93
C ASP A 174 31.78 -8.98 2.75
N ASP A 175 31.10 -9.38 1.69
CA ASP A 175 29.77 -8.90 1.30
C ASP A 175 29.07 -10.03 0.57
N MET A 176 28.11 -10.65 1.25
CA MET A 176 27.35 -11.77 0.73
C MET A 176 25.86 -11.40 0.62
N LEU A 177 25.29 -11.66 -0.55
CA LEU A 177 23.85 -11.66 -0.76
C LEU A 177 23.37 -13.12 -0.76
N THR A 178 22.57 -13.50 0.23
CA THR A 178 22.04 -14.86 0.38
C THR A 178 20.55 -14.87 0.06
N PRO A 179 20.13 -15.44 -1.09
CA PRO A 179 18.72 -15.69 -1.40
C PRO A 179 18.10 -16.73 -0.46
N ASN A 180 16.78 -16.67 -0.26
CA ASN A 180 16.07 -17.61 0.61
C ASN A 180 16.17 -19.09 0.21
N ALA A 181 16.51 -19.36 -1.05
CA ALA A 181 16.73 -20.71 -1.56
C ALA A 181 18.04 -21.33 -1.05
N ASP A 182 18.99 -20.47 -0.66
CA ASP A 182 20.31 -20.84 -0.15
C ASP A 182 20.40 -20.73 1.38
N MET A 183 19.36 -20.20 2.03
CA MET A 183 19.22 -20.15 3.48
C MET A 183 18.78 -21.51 4.04
N ASP A 184 19.15 -21.80 5.30
CA ASP A 184 18.61 -22.96 6.02
C ASP A 184 17.08 -22.95 6.13
N ARG A 185 16.50 -21.76 6.39
CA ARG A 185 15.06 -21.48 6.39
C ARG A 185 14.79 -20.05 5.89
N PRO A 186 13.60 -19.73 5.36
CA PRO A 186 13.29 -18.38 4.92
C PRO A 186 13.40 -17.29 6.00
N ASP A 187 13.38 -17.66 7.28
CA ASP A 187 13.45 -16.76 8.44
C ASP A 187 14.78 -16.89 9.22
N PHE A 188 15.68 -17.78 8.82
CA PHE A 188 16.85 -18.14 9.62
C PHE A 188 17.96 -18.72 8.74
N ASP A 189 19.20 -18.31 9.02
CA ASP A 189 20.38 -18.84 8.36
C ASP A 189 21.56 -18.96 9.33
N GLU A 190 22.32 -20.04 9.22
CA GLU A 190 23.57 -20.25 9.96
C GLU A 190 24.70 -20.59 8.98
N PHE A 191 25.77 -19.82 9.02
CA PHE A 191 26.94 -20.03 8.16
C PHE A 191 28.24 -19.74 8.91
N THR A 192 29.35 -20.23 8.36
CA THR A 192 30.67 -20.05 8.94
C THR A 192 31.49 -19.02 8.17
N LEU A 193 32.21 -18.17 8.89
CA LEU A 193 33.16 -17.20 8.34
C LEU A 193 34.56 -17.46 8.86
N GLU A 194 35.55 -16.99 8.11
CA GLU A 194 36.97 -16.98 8.49
C GLU A 194 37.52 -15.57 8.27
N ILE A 195 38.32 -15.07 9.22
CA ILE A 195 39.01 -13.78 9.09
C ILE A 195 40.51 -14.04 9.14
N ASP A 196 41.19 -13.80 8.02
CA ASP A 196 42.61 -14.13 7.83
C ASP A 196 43.57 -13.18 8.55
N GLU A 197 43.17 -11.91 8.70
CA GLU A 197 44.01 -10.87 9.27
C GLU A 197 43.55 -10.48 10.68
N PRO A 198 44.46 -10.27 11.64
CA PRO A 198 44.08 -9.71 12.94
C PRO A 198 43.60 -8.26 12.81
N GLY A 199 42.44 -7.94 13.40
CA GLY A 199 41.86 -6.60 13.33
C GLY A 199 40.67 -6.40 14.25
N SER A 200 39.94 -5.30 14.04
CA SER A 200 38.68 -5.01 14.73
C SER A 200 37.60 -4.83 13.67
N TYR A 201 36.53 -5.62 13.75
CA TYR A 201 35.54 -5.73 12.68
C TYR A 201 34.13 -5.39 13.17
N LEU A 202 33.28 -4.99 12.24
CA LEU A 202 31.84 -4.79 12.42
C LEU A 202 31.10 -5.64 11.40
N ALA A 203 30.01 -6.25 11.83
CA ALA A 203 29.03 -6.93 11.00
C ALA A 203 27.67 -6.25 11.18
#